data_AF-A0A1H8VH32-F1
#
_entry.id   AF-A0A1H8VH32-F1
#
_cell.length_a   1.000
_cell.length_b   1.000
_cell.length_c   1.000
_cell.angle_alpha   90.00
_cell.angle_beta   90.00
_cell.angle_gamma   90.00
#
_symmetry.space_group_name_H-M   'P 1'
#
loop_
_entity.id
_entity.type
_entity.pdbx_description
1 polymer ?
#
loop_
_entity_poly.entity_id
_entity_poly.type
_entity_poly.pdbx_seq_one_letter_code
_entity_poly.pdbx_strand_id
1 'polypeptide(L)'
;MKFDFILHWLWALVFSILALSGIAMAGAKYGWVMQYDIATADIVHRLAAVVYVLLTLIVIIYEIIRILRRDRTKKPWLVFGPSGYGLFTFITTLIFIITGAVIWLFMDSNHAATAFTMWIHEKLTYLAVASVIWHIYMKSHALKWPKKKERKAR
;
A
#
# COMPACT_ATOMS: atom_id res chain seq x y z
N MET A 1 20.85 -2.51 3.58
CA MET A 1 20.57 -1.24 4.27
C MET A 1 20.25 -0.12 3.30
N LYS A 2 21.05 0.17 2.26
CA LYS A 2 20.69 1.27 1.33
C LYS A 2 19.52 0.94 0.41
N PHE A 3 19.52 -0.23 -0.23
CA PHE A 3 18.54 -0.54 -1.28
C PHE A 3 17.14 -0.87 -0.76
N ASP A 4 17.03 -1.67 0.32
CA ASP A 4 15.76 -2.01 0.96
C ASP A 4 15.05 -0.78 1.53
N PHE A 5 15.80 0.16 2.10
CA PHE A 5 15.28 1.43 2.56
C PHE A 5 14.73 2.30 1.41
N ILE A 6 15.49 2.42 0.31
CA ILE A 6 15.04 3.20 -0.86
C ILE A 6 13.78 2.61 -1.46
N LEU A 7 13.74 1.28 -1.66
CA LEU A 7 12.54 0.60 -2.18
C LEU A 7 11.33 0.81 -1.27
N HIS A 8 11.50 0.75 0.05
CA HIS A 8 10.42 0.99 1.00
C HIS A 8 9.79 2.37 0.83
N TRP A 9 10.61 3.43 0.84
CA TRP A 9 10.12 4.80 0.77
C TRP A 9 9.58 5.16 -0.61
N LEU A 10 10.22 4.67 -1.67
CA LEU A 10 9.69 4.84 -3.02
C LEU A 10 8.31 4.18 -3.15
N TRP A 11 8.17 2.96 -2.61
CA TRP A 11 6.90 2.25 -2.61
C TRP A 11 5.85 2.97 -1.77
N ALA A 12 6.20 3.44 -0.58
CA ALA A 12 5.30 4.20 0.29
C ALA A 12 4.85 5.53 -0.35
N LEU A 13 5.74 6.22 -1.06
CA LEU A 13 5.40 7.44 -1.79
C LEU A 13 4.39 7.17 -2.90
N VAL A 14 4.63 6.17 -3.74
CA VAL A 14 3.72 5.79 -4.83
C VAL A 14 2.38 5.31 -4.26
N PHE A 15 2.40 4.49 -3.21
CA PHE A 15 1.19 4.06 -2.50
C PHE A 15 0.40 5.25 -1.94
N SER A 16 1.08 6.28 -1.42
CA SER A 16 0.41 7.48 -0.89
C SER A 16 -0.31 8.26 -2.00
N ILE A 17 0.31 8.40 -3.17
CA ILE A 17 -0.31 9.03 -4.34
C ILE A 17 -1.55 8.23 -4.77
N LEU A 18 -1.44 6.89 -4.83
CA LEU A 18 -2.58 6.01 -5.12
C LEU A 18 -3.70 6.15 -4.10
N ALA A 19 -3.38 6.12 -2.81
CA ALA A 19 -4.37 6.23 -1.76
C ALA A 19 -5.11 7.58 -1.79
N LEU A 20 -4.38 8.69 -1.96
CA LEU A 20 -4.97 10.03 -2.01
C LEU A 20 -5.85 10.23 -3.25
N SER A 21 -5.35 9.85 -4.43
CA SER A 21 -6.13 9.94 -5.67
C SER A 21 -7.33 8.99 -5.67
N GLY A 22 -7.18 7.77 -5.14
CA GLY A 22 -8.27 6.80 -5.02
C GLY A 22 -9.36 7.25 -4.05
N ILE A 23 -8.98 7.80 -2.89
CA ILE A 23 -9.91 8.38 -1.92
C ILE A 23 -10.67 9.57 -2.53
N ALA A 24 -9.99 10.44 -3.30
CA ALA A 24 -10.64 11.56 -3.98
C ALA A 24 -11.75 11.10 -4.94
N MET A 25 -11.61 9.90 -5.53
CA MET A 25 -12.60 9.28 -6.41
C MET A 25 -13.67 8.45 -5.67
N ALA A 26 -13.49 8.12 -4.38
CA ALA A 26 -14.41 7.29 -3.60
C ALA A 26 -15.72 8.00 -3.19
N GLY A 27 -16.03 9.14 -3.81
CA GLY A 27 -17.29 9.87 -3.67
C GLY A 27 -17.14 11.32 -3.17
N ALA A 28 -18.25 12.07 -3.22
CA ALA A 28 -18.28 13.51 -2.92
C ALA A 28 -17.78 13.88 -1.51
N LYS A 29 -17.88 12.95 -0.55
CA LYS A 29 -17.38 13.16 0.82
C LYS A 29 -15.87 13.46 0.86
N TYR A 30 -15.10 12.87 -0.04
CA TYR A 30 -13.64 12.95 -0.03
C TYR A 30 -13.05 13.68 -1.25
N GLY A 31 -13.88 14.17 -2.17
CA GLY A 31 -13.44 14.88 -3.37
C GLY A 31 -12.57 16.11 -3.09
N TRP A 32 -12.71 16.73 -1.92
CA TRP A 32 -11.88 17.86 -1.47
C TRP A 32 -10.38 17.58 -1.48
N VAL A 33 -9.96 16.32 -1.36
CA VAL A 33 -8.54 15.90 -1.38
C VAL A 33 -7.85 16.33 -2.69
N MET A 34 -8.58 16.36 -3.81
CA MET A 34 -8.10 16.84 -5.09
C MET A 34 -9.04 17.93 -5.67
N GLN A 35 -9.57 18.80 -4.81
CA GLN A 35 -10.41 19.94 -5.22
C GLN A 35 -11.62 19.55 -6.09
N TYR A 36 -12.17 18.35 -5.88
CA TYR A 36 -13.27 17.79 -6.67
C TYR A 36 -12.98 17.60 -8.17
N ASP A 37 -11.70 17.68 -8.57
CA ASP A 37 -11.27 17.35 -9.93
C ASP A 37 -11.09 15.82 -10.07
N ILE A 38 -12.21 15.16 -10.34
CA ILE A 38 -12.27 13.70 -10.49
C ILE A 38 -11.49 13.23 -11.72
N ALA A 39 -11.45 14.02 -12.79
CA ALA A 39 -10.74 13.67 -14.01
C ALA A 39 -9.22 13.63 -13.78
N THR A 40 -8.68 14.66 -13.12
CA THR A 40 -7.27 14.67 -12.72
C THR A 40 -6.97 13.55 -11.72
N ALA A 41 -7.86 13.28 -10.77
CA ALA A 41 -7.69 12.18 -9.82
C ALA A 41 -7.61 10.81 -10.53
N ASP A 42 -8.48 10.55 -11.51
CA ASP A 42 -8.46 9.30 -12.30
C ASP A 42 -7.17 9.14 -13.09
N ILE A 43 -6.73 10.20 -13.79
CA ILE A 43 -5.48 10.16 -14.57
C ILE A 43 -4.28 9.90 -13.65
N VAL A 44 -4.17 10.65 -12.55
CA VAL A 44 -3.07 10.48 -11.58
C VAL A 44 -3.09 9.08 -10.97
N HIS A 45 -4.26 8.57 -10.61
CA HIS A 45 -4.40 7.24 -10.02
C HIS A 45 -3.93 6.14 -10.98
N ARG A 46 -4.36 6.19 -12.25
CA ARG A 46 -3.97 5.19 -13.27
C ARG A 46 -2.48 5.25 -13.58
N LEU A 47 -1.90 6.44 -13.70
CA LEU A 47 -0.45 6.60 -13.91
C LEU A 47 0.34 6.07 -12.71
N ALA A 48 -0.07 6.41 -11.49
CA ALA A 48 0.57 5.90 -10.28
C ALA A 48 0.40 4.37 -10.15
N ALA A 49 -0.72 3.80 -10.63
CA ALA A 49 -0.96 2.35 -10.60
C ALA A 49 0.04 1.60 -11.49
N VAL A 50 0.35 2.11 -12.68
CA VAL A 50 1.37 1.53 -13.55
C VAL A 50 2.74 1.50 -12.85
N VAL A 51 3.15 2.63 -12.27
CA VAL A 51 4.41 2.73 -11.52
C VAL A 51 4.41 1.78 -10.33
N TYR A 52 3.30 1.70 -9.61
CA TYR A 52 3.14 0.83 -8.44
C TYR A 52 3.24 -0.65 -8.77
N VAL A 53 2.63 -1.09 -9.87
CA VAL A 53 2.74 -2.47 -10.37
C VAL A 53 4.18 -2.80 -10.71
N LEU A 54 4.86 -1.95 -11.48
CA LEU A 54 6.27 -2.15 -11.86
C LEU A 54 7.17 -2.22 -10.62
N LEU A 55 6.99 -1.28 -9.69
CA LEU A 55 7.77 -1.25 -8.45
C LEU A 55 7.49 -2.48 -7.57
N THR A 56 6.23 -2.91 -7.48
CA THR A 56 5.84 -4.12 -6.77
C THR A 56 6.53 -5.35 -7.36
N LEU A 57 6.56 -5.50 -8.69
CA LEU A 57 7.27 -6.59 -9.35
C LEU A 57 8.77 -6.56 -9.03
N ILE A 58 9.41 -5.38 -9.03
CA ILE A 58 10.82 -5.23 -8.63
C ILE A 58 11.04 -5.70 -7.19
N VAL A 59 10.18 -5.31 -6.25
CA VAL A 59 10.29 -5.72 -4.85
C VAL A 59 10.08 -7.23 -4.69
N ILE A 60 9.13 -7.83 -5.41
CA ILE A 60 8.89 -9.29 -5.41
C ILE A 60 10.12 -10.03 -5.95
N ILE A 61 10.66 -9.60 -7.10
CA ILE A 61 11.86 -10.22 -7.70
C ILE A 61 13.05 -10.10 -6.73
N TYR A 62 13.24 -8.93 -6.11
CA TYR A 62 14.28 -8.73 -5.11
C TYR A 62 14.17 -9.72 -3.94
N GLU A 63 12.95 -9.94 -3.45
CA GLU A 63 12.69 -10.88 -2.37
C GLU A 63 12.89 -12.35 -2.80
N ILE A 64 12.46 -12.72 -4.01
CA ILE A 64 12.69 -14.05 -4.58
C ILE A 64 14.19 -14.32 -4.70
N ILE A 65 14.97 -13.38 -5.26
CA ILE A 65 16.43 -13.51 -5.38
C ILE A 65 17.07 -13.69 -4.01
N ARG A 66 16.60 -12.97 -2.98
CA ARG A 66 17.07 -13.11 -1.60
C ARG A 66 16.83 -14.52 -1.06
N ILE A 67 15.62 -15.04 -1.25
CA ILE A 67 15.23 -16.39 -0.83
C ILE A 67 16.08 -17.45 -1.54
N LEU A 68 16.26 -17.32 -2.87
CA LEU A 68 17.07 -18.23 -3.68
C LEU A 68 18.54 -18.23 -3.24
N ARG A 69 19.08 -17.06 -2.86
CA ARG A 69 20.44 -16.91 -2.32
C ARG A 69 20.56 -17.38 -0.85
N ARG A 70 19.47 -17.87 -0.25
CA ARG A 70 19.39 -18.28 1.17
C ARG A 70 19.90 -17.20 2.13
N ASP A 71 19.75 -15.94 1.75
CA ASP A 71 20.18 -14.80 2.55
C ASP A 71 19.23 -14.64 3.75
N ARG A 72 19.73 -15.00 4.94
CA ARG A 72 18.98 -14.89 6.20
C ARG A 72 19.15 -13.55 6.91
N THR A 73 19.77 -12.55 6.26
CA THR A 73 19.92 -11.22 6.85
C THR A 73 18.55 -10.62 7.13
N LYS A 74 18.35 -10.12 8.36
CA LYS A 74 17.16 -9.37 8.72
C LYS A 74 17.19 -8.04 7.99
N LYS A 75 16.28 -7.84 7.04
CA LYS A 75 16.09 -6.57 6.33
C LYS A 75 14.84 -5.89 6.88
N PRO A 76 14.99 -4.92 7.80
CA PRO A 76 13.86 -4.34 8.53
C PRO A 76 12.95 -3.46 7.65
N TRP A 77 13.40 -3.08 6.46
CA TRP A 77 12.70 -2.18 5.54
C TRP A 77 12.03 -2.90 4.36
N LEU A 78 12.10 -4.23 4.28
CA LEU A 78 11.39 -4.94 3.22
C LEU A 78 9.88 -4.71 3.32
N VAL A 79 9.28 -4.35 2.18
CA VAL A 79 7.83 -4.13 2.07
C VAL A 79 7.07 -5.45 2.20
N PHE A 80 7.60 -6.52 1.60
CA PHE A 80 7.01 -7.85 1.64
C PHE A 80 7.80 -8.80 2.54
N GLY A 81 7.10 -9.74 3.15
CA GLY A 81 7.72 -10.76 3.99
C GLY A 81 6.80 -11.97 4.19
N PRO A 82 7.34 -13.08 4.70
CA PRO A 82 6.59 -14.33 4.84
C PRO A 82 5.56 -14.32 5.97
N SER A 83 5.58 -13.33 6.87
CA SER A 83 4.66 -13.26 8.01
C SER A 83 4.44 -11.83 8.51
N GLY A 84 3.44 -11.65 9.36
CA GLY A 84 3.12 -10.38 10.00
C GLY A 84 2.66 -9.32 9.00
N TYR A 85 3.10 -8.06 9.21
CA TYR A 85 2.69 -6.94 8.37
C TYR A 85 3.19 -7.06 6.92
N GLY A 86 4.39 -7.63 6.70
CA GLY A 86 4.91 -7.82 5.34
C GLY A 86 4.07 -8.80 4.50
N LEU A 87 3.49 -9.83 5.12
CA LEU A 87 2.57 -10.75 4.45
C LEU A 87 1.23 -10.08 4.17
N PHE A 88 0.71 -9.33 5.15
CA PHE A 88 -0.52 -8.55 4.97
C PHE A 88 -0.37 -7.57 3.79
N THR A 89 0.70 -6.77 3.75
CA THR A 89 0.96 -5.81 2.67
C THR A 89 1.12 -6.51 1.32
N PHE A 90 1.73 -7.69 1.28
CA PHE A 90 1.84 -8.47 0.05
C PHE A 90 0.48 -8.91 -0.48
N ILE A 91 -0.36 -9.53 0.37
CA ILE A 91 -1.70 -10.00 -0.01
C ILE A 91 -2.58 -8.83 -0.47
N THR A 92 -2.64 -7.74 0.30
CA THR A 92 -3.46 -6.58 -0.06
C THR A 92 -2.99 -5.95 -1.37
N THR A 93 -1.67 -5.89 -1.60
CA THR A 93 -1.11 -5.40 -2.87
C THR A 93 -1.56 -6.24 -4.05
N LEU A 94 -1.52 -7.57 -3.94
CA LEU A 94 -1.98 -8.45 -5.02
C LEU A 94 -3.47 -8.25 -5.31
N ILE A 95 -4.30 -8.13 -4.26
CA ILE A 95 -5.73 -7.88 -4.43
C ILE A 95 -5.95 -6.52 -5.11
N PHE A 96 -5.24 -5.45 -4.74
CA PHE A 96 -5.33 -4.15 -5.41
C PHE A 96 -4.98 -4.24 -6.89
N ILE A 97 -3.92 -4.96 -7.25
CA ILE A 97 -3.50 -5.11 -8.66
C ILE A 97 -4.57 -5.87 -9.45
N ILE A 98 -5.07 -6.99 -8.92
CA ILE A 98 -6.09 -7.79 -9.60
C ILE A 98 -7.38 -6.99 -9.77
N THR A 99 -7.87 -6.37 -8.69
CA THR A 99 -9.11 -5.59 -8.72
C THR A 99 -8.97 -4.35 -9.61
N GLY A 100 -7.86 -3.63 -9.53
CA GLY A 100 -7.57 -2.47 -10.39
C GLY A 100 -7.50 -2.86 -11.87
N ALA A 101 -6.87 -3.99 -12.21
CA ALA A 101 -6.81 -4.49 -13.58
C ALA A 101 -8.20 -4.87 -14.11
N VAL A 102 -9.02 -5.54 -13.29
CA VAL A 102 -10.39 -5.89 -13.67
C VAL A 102 -11.23 -4.64 -13.90
N ILE A 103 -11.14 -3.63 -13.02
CA ILE A 103 -11.84 -2.34 -13.23
C ILE A 103 -11.39 -1.73 -14.55
N TRP A 104 -10.08 -1.60 -14.78
CA TRP A 104 -9.54 -0.95 -15.97
C TRP A 104 -10.01 -1.66 -17.26
N LEU A 105 -9.92 -2.98 -17.32
CA LEU A 105 -10.19 -3.74 -18.55
C LEU A 105 -11.68 -3.94 -18.85
N PHE A 106 -12.55 -3.93 -17.82
CA PHE A 106 -13.95 -4.30 -17.97
C PHE A 106 -14.95 -3.18 -17.71
N MET A 107 -14.49 -1.96 -17.41
CA MET A 107 -15.37 -0.83 -17.07
C MET A 107 -16.46 -0.56 -18.13
N ASP A 108 -16.13 -0.73 -19.41
CA ASP A 108 -17.02 -0.43 -20.54
C ASP A 108 -17.80 -1.66 -21.05
N SER A 109 -17.48 -2.87 -20.58
CA SER A 109 -18.01 -4.12 -21.15
C SER A 109 -18.77 -4.99 -20.16
N ASN A 110 -18.40 -4.97 -18.87
CA ASN A 110 -19.05 -5.79 -17.85
C ASN A 110 -19.26 -4.98 -16.57
N HIS A 111 -20.40 -4.28 -16.52
CA HIS A 111 -20.75 -3.42 -15.40
C HIS A 111 -20.96 -4.19 -14.08
N ALA A 112 -21.43 -5.44 -14.12
CA ALA A 112 -21.61 -6.25 -12.92
C ALA A 112 -20.28 -6.62 -12.28
N ALA A 113 -19.34 -7.13 -13.08
CA ALA A 113 -17.98 -7.44 -12.62
C ALA A 113 -17.25 -6.19 -12.14
N THR A 114 -17.40 -5.07 -12.86
CA THR A 114 -16.81 -3.79 -12.49
C THR A 114 -17.38 -3.28 -11.17
N ALA A 115 -18.69 -3.29 -10.97
CA ALA A 115 -19.32 -2.81 -9.73
C ALA A 115 -18.90 -3.63 -8.51
N PHE A 116 -18.89 -4.96 -8.63
CA PHE A 116 -18.42 -5.84 -7.55
C PHE A 116 -16.95 -5.58 -7.22
N THR A 117 -16.12 -5.46 -8.25
CA THR A 117 -14.68 -5.23 -8.09
C THR A 117 -14.38 -3.85 -7.50
N MET A 118 -15.11 -2.82 -7.93
CA MET A 118 -15.06 -1.47 -7.35
C MET A 118 -15.38 -1.50 -5.86
N TRP A 119 -16.43 -2.22 -5.45
CA TRP A 119 -16.78 -2.37 -4.04
C TRP A 119 -15.63 -3.00 -3.24
N ILE A 120 -15.01 -4.08 -3.74
CA ILE A 120 -13.84 -4.69 -3.09
C ILE A 120 -12.67 -3.70 -3.02
N HIS A 121 -12.32 -3.06 -4.14
CA HIS A 121 -11.19 -2.15 -4.25
C HIS A 121 -11.33 -0.97 -3.28
N GLU A 122 -12.54 -0.42 -3.15
CA GLU A 122 -12.87 0.66 -2.22
C GLU A 122 -12.75 0.20 -0.76
N LYS A 123 -13.37 -0.93 -0.37
CA LYS A 123 -13.30 -1.40 1.02
C LYS A 123 -11.89 -1.80 1.43
N LEU A 124 -11.13 -2.39 0.50
CA LEU A 124 -9.73 -2.69 0.72
C LEU A 124 -8.90 -1.42 0.90
N THR A 125 -9.22 -0.33 0.18
CA THR A 125 -8.57 0.98 0.35
C THR A 125 -8.69 1.47 1.79
N TYR A 126 -9.87 1.44 2.38
CA TYR A 126 -10.05 1.87 3.77
C TYR A 126 -9.27 1.01 4.76
N LEU A 127 -9.29 -0.32 4.56
CA LEU A 127 -8.53 -1.25 5.38
C LEU A 127 -7.01 -0.99 5.27
N ALA A 128 -6.51 -0.82 4.05
CA ALA A 128 -5.10 -0.59 3.78
C ALA A 128 -4.63 0.73 4.40
N VAL A 129 -5.38 1.82 4.21
CA VAL A 129 -5.06 3.13 4.79
C VAL A 129 -5.05 3.08 6.32
N ALA A 130 -6.07 2.48 6.94
CA ALA A 130 -6.10 2.30 8.39
C ALA A 130 -4.88 1.48 8.88
N SER A 131 -4.51 0.43 8.15
CA SER A 131 -3.34 -0.40 8.47
C SER A 131 -2.02 0.39 8.40
N VAL A 132 -1.88 1.30 7.43
CA VAL A 132 -0.68 2.12 7.25
C VAL A 132 -0.58 3.16 8.36
N ILE A 133 -1.70 3.79 8.74
CA ILE A 133 -1.76 4.69 9.90
C ILE A 133 -1.30 3.96 11.17
N TRP A 134 -1.83 2.75 11.41
CA TRP A 134 -1.40 1.89 12.51
C TRP A 134 0.08 1.53 12.44
N HIS A 135 0.57 1.15 11.26
CA HIS A 135 1.99 0.83 11.03
C HIS A 135 2.90 2.01 11.40
N ILE A 136 2.56 3.22 10.95
CA ILE A 136 3.29 4.45 11.26
C ILE A 136 3.23 4.71 12.77
N TYR A 137 2.05 4.65 13.40
CA TYR A 137 1.90 4.85 14.85
C TYR A 137 2.81 3.91 15.66
N MET A 138 2.87 2.63 15.30
CA MET A 138 3.69 1.63 16.00
C MET A 138 5.20 1.84 15.81
N LYS A 139 5.62 2.58 14.78
CA LYS A 139 7.03 2.86 14.47
C LYS A 139 7.47 4.25 14.92
N SER A 140 6.53 5.19 15.05
CA SER A 140 6.78 6.54 15.53
C SER A 140 7.05 6.53 17.03
N HIS A 141 8.33 6.62 17.40
CA HIS A 141 8.75 6.72 18.81
C HIS A 141 8.18 7.96 19.53
N ALA A 142 7.87 9.02 18.79
CA ALA A 142 7.24 10.23 19.31
C ALA A 142 5.79 10.03 19.78
N LEU A 143 5.09 9.00 19.30
CA LEU A 143 3.70 8.70 19.65
C LEU A 143 3.58 7.60 20.73
N LYS A 144 4.70 6.96 21.11
CA LYS A 144 4.72 5.99 22.20
C LYS A 144 4.84 6.73 23.52
N TRP A 145 3.82 6.58 24.38
CA TRP A 145 3.89 7.06 25.76
C TRP A 145 5.18 6.57 26.43
N PRO A 146 5.96 7.45 27.10
CA PRO A 146 7.19 7.03 27.75
C PRO A 146 6.85 5.95 28.78
N LYS A 147 7.34 4.72 28.57
CA LYS A 147 7.20 3.65 29.56
C LYS A 147 7.90 4.12 30.84
N LYS A 148 7.15 4.21 31.95
CA LYS A 148 7.72 4.43 33.29
C LYS A 148 8.84 3.41 33.45
N LYS A 149 10.08 3.86 33.68
CA LYS A 149 11.19 2.98 34.04
C LYS A 149 10.75 2.19 35.27
N GLU A 150 10.54 0.89 35.12
CA GLU A 150 10.43 0.01 36.28
C GLU A 150 11.71 0.16 37.08
N ARG A 151 11.56 0.77 38.26
CA ARG A 151 12.64 0.89 39.24
C ARG A 151 12.97 -0.55 39.64
N LYS A 152 14.09 -1.09 39.13
CA LYS A 152 14.63 -2.37 39.60
C LYS A 152 14.69 -2.29 41.12
N ALA A 153 13.86 -3.07 41.80
CA ALA A 153 14.01 -3.32 43.21
C ALA A 153 15.39 -3.99 43.39
N ARG A 154 16.27 -3.31 44.13
CA ARG A 154 17.48 -3.92 44.69
C ARG A 154 17.06 -4.81 45.85
#